data_AF-A0AAN7T7W0-F1
#
_entry.id   AF-A0AAN7T7W0-F1
#
_cell.length_a   1.000
_cell.length_b   1.000
_cell.length_c   1.000
_cell.angle_alpha   90.00
_cell.angle_beta   90.00
_cell.angle_gamma   90.00
#
_symmetry.space_group_name_H-M   'P 1'
#
loop_
_entity.id
_entity.type
_entity.pdbx_description
1 polymer ?
#
loop_
_entity_poly.entity_id
_entity_poly.type
_entity_poly.pdbx_seq_one_letter_code
_entity_poly.pdbx_strand_id
1 'polypeptide(L)'
;MSINIRSWKVGEIKNSENQEPVYDSAHIQNFIVTKYADTSPKLLTGDVDLDLKARQLLTLSEGVLDAFVLIFWESKRPENKQSAEWLARQQRKIDGGLAAFESLCQSRQPKSSEYIINDTYTIADIAIACATAQIDFGGIRPGWKEKYPELAKWYTKMEERDTFKKTYPVMFEIKDSIV
;
A
#
# COMPACT_ATOMS: atom_id res chain seq x y z
N MET A 1 -19.76 0.24 8.73
CA MET A 1 -18.78 -0.82 8.39
C MET A 1 -17.52 -0.52 9.19
N SER A 2 -17.17 -1.38 10.15
CA SER A 2 -15.98 -1.19 10.98
C SER A 2 -14.92 -2.18 10.52
N ILE A 3 -13.78 -1.67 10.04
CA ILE A 3 -12.63 -2.48 9.65
C ILE A 3 -11.79 -2.69 10.90
N ASN A 4 -11.64 -3.93 11.37
CA ASN A 4 -10.80 -4.26 12.51
C ASN A 4 -9.54 -4.95 11.99
N ILE A 5 -8.41 -4.25 12.00
CA ILE A 5 -7.11 -4.80 11.61
C ILE A 5 -6.50 -5.43 12.86
N ARG A 6 -6.67 -6.75 13.04
CA ARG A 6 -6.24 -7.46 14.26
C ARG A 6 -4.84 -8.08 14.19
N SER A 7 -4.16 -8.05 13.05
CA SER A 7 -2.78 -8.51 12.93
C SER A 7 -2.18 -8.11 11.58
N TRP A 8 -0.85 -8.17 11.45
CA TRP A 8 -0.10 -7.95 10.20
C TRP A 8 -0.55 -8.81 8.99
N LYS A 9 -1.46 -9.76 9.17
CA LYS A 9 -1.94 -10.66 8.11
C LYS A 9 -3.44 -10.62 7.84
N VAL A 10 -4.25 -9.94 8.66
CA VAL A 10 -5.71 -10.08 8.52
C VAL A 10 -6.40 -8.75 8.76
N GLY A 11 -6.71 -8.06 7.66
CA GLY A 11 -7.93 -7.27 7.61
C GLY A 11 -9.10 -8.24 7.72
N GLU A 12 -10.07 -7.94 8.57
CA GLU A 12 -11.30 -8.71 8.69
C GLU A 12 -12.48 -7.74 8.60
N ILE A 13 -13.46 -8.08 7.76
CA ILE A 13 -14.71 -7.35 7.65
C ILE A 13 -15.86 -8.26 8.09
N LYS A 14 -16.60 -7.82 9.11
CA LYS A 14 -17.86 -8.41 9.58
C LYS A 14 -18.96 -7.34 9.55
N ASN A 15 -20.04 -7.55 8.81
CA ASN A 15 -21.13 -6.57 8.68
C ASN A 15 -22.41 -6.94 9.46
N SER A 16 -22.45 -8.10 10.13
CA SER A 16 -23.51 -8.53 11.06
C SER A 16 -23.10 -9.84 11.74
N GLU A 17 -23.83 -10.27 12.79
CA GLU A 17 -23.55 -11.50 13.56
C GLU A 17 -23.54 -12.79 12.72
N ASN A 18 -24.04 -12.77 11.48
CA ASN A 18 -24.23 -13.92 10.60
C ASN A 18 -23.49 -13.82 9.24
N GLN A 19 -22.59 -12.85 9.03
CA GLN A 19 -21.79 -12.81 7.79
C GLN A 19 -20.47 -13.54 7.95
N GLU A 20 -20.15 -14.38 6.95
CA GLU A 20 -18.83 -14.99 6.84
C GLU A 20 -17.75 -13.90 6.74
N PRO A 21 -16.62 -14.09 7.45
CA PRO A 21 -15.54 -13.13 7.44
C PRO A 21 -14.86 -13.08 6.07
N VAL A 22 -14.54 -11.86 5.63
CA VAL A 22 -13.72 -11.61 4.42
C VAL A 22 -12.31 -11.28 4.88
N TYR A 23 -11.33 -11.97 4.30
CA TYR A 23 -9.92 -11.89 4.66
C TYR A 23 -9.06 -11.44 3.47
N ASP A 24 -7.80 -11.11 3.78
CA ASP A 24 -6.77 -10.68 2.83
C ASP A 24 -7.08 -9.32 2.16
N SER A 25 -6.08 -8.44 2.09
CA SER A 25 -6.27 -7.09 1.56
C SER A 25 -6.78 -7.11 0.13
N ALA A 26 -6.23 -7.96 -0.74
CA ALA A 26 -6.58 -8.01 -2.14
C ALA A 26 -8.04 -8.45 -2.31
N HIS A 27 -8.46 -9.47 -1.56
CA HIS A 27 -9.82 -9.98 -1.64
C HIS A 27 -10.83 -9.04 -0.97
N ILE A 28 -10.50 -8.45 0.18
CA ILE A 28 -11.33 -7.44 0.85
C ILE A 28 -11.57 -6.24 -0.05
N GLN A 29 -10.52 -5.72 -0.70
CA GLN A 29 -10.67 -4.60 -1.62
C GLN A 29 -11.56 -4.97 -2.79
N ASN A 30 -11.36 -6.15 -3.38
CA ASN A 30 -12.22 -6.64 -4.46
C ASN A 30 -13.68 -6.79 -4.01
N PHE A 31 -13.90 -7.33 -2.82
CA PHE A 31 -15.22 -7.47 -2.22
C PHE A 31 -15.88 -6.10 -2.04
N ILE A 32 -15.16 -5.10 -1.50
CA ILE A 32 -15.68 -3.74 -1.30
C ILE A 32 -16.08 -3.11 -2.64
N VAL A 33 -15.18 -3.08 -3.62
CA VAL A 33 -15.46 -2.40 -4.90
C VAL A 33 -16.56 -3.09 -5.70
N THR A 34 -16.73 -4.41 -5.53
CA THR A 34 -17.79 -5.18 -6.20
C THR A 34 -19.13 -5.03 -5.49
N LYS A 35 -19.16 -5.26 -4.17
CA LYS A 35 -20.40 -5.26 -3.39
C LYS A 35 -21.01 -3.87 -3.25
N TYR A 36 -20.18 -2.82 -3.28
CA TYR A 36 -20.60 -1.43 -3.14
C TYR A 36 -20.39 -0.62 -4.43
N ALA A 37 -20.42 -1.27 -5.60
CA ALA A 37 -20.21 -0.63 -6.91
C ALA A 37 -21.17 0.55 -7.18
N ASP A 38 -22.38 0.51 -6.60
CA ASP A 38 -23.40 1.55 -6.72
C ASP A 38 -23.33 2.61 -5.61
N THR A 39 -22.35 2.54 -4.71
CA THR A 39 -22.16 3.48 -3.59
C THR A 39 -20.96 4.37 -3.82
N SER A 40 -21.15 5.69 -3.68
CA SER A 40 -20.06 6.66 -3.74
C SER A 40 -19.28 6.75 -2.41
N PRO A 41 -17.97 7.05 -2.45
CA PRO A 41 -17.14 7.22 -3.65
C PRO A 41 -16.83 5.89 -4.34
N LYS A 42 -16.83 5.88 -5.68
CA LYS A 42 -16.32 4.74 -6.47
C LYS A 42 -14.79 4.74 -6.41
N LEU A 43 -14.20 3.56 -6.23
CA LEU A 43 -12.75 3.37 -6.18
C LEU A 43 -12.18 2.76 -7.48
N LEU A 44 -13.03 2.70 -8.50
CA LEU A 44 -12.74 2.27 -9.86
C LEU A 44 -13.42 3.26 -10.81
N THR A 45 -12.88 3.36 -12.02
CA THR A 45 -13.31 4.31 -13.05
C THR A 45 -14.56 3.84 -13.80
N GLY A 46 -14.80 2.52 -13.85
CA GLY A 46 -15.83 1.91 -14.69
C GLY A 46 -15.39 1.69 -16.14
N ASP A 47 -14.21 2.18 -16.52
CA ASP A 47 -13.53 1.80 -17.75
C ASP A 47 -12.66 0.56 -17.50
N VAL A 48 -12.81 -0.46 -18.35
CA VAL A 48 -12.18 -1.77 -18.13
C VAL A 48 -10.65 -1.68 -18.13
N ASP A 49 -10.06 -0.90 -19.05
CA ASP A 49 -8.60 -0.82 -19.18
C ASP A 49 -7.98 -0.03 -18.02
N LEU A 50 -8.64 1.06 -17.62
CA LEU A 50 -8.22 1.83 -16.46
C LEU A 50 -8.39 1.06 -15.16
N ASP A 51 -9.45 0.25 -15.03
CA ASP A 51 -9.68 -0.57 -13.85
C ASP A 51 -8.69 -1.75 -13.76
N LEU A 52 -8.33 -2.35 -14.89
CA LEU A 52 -7.24 -3.33 -14.97
C LEU A 52 -5.91 -2.72 -14.56
N LYS A 53 -5.61 -1.50 -15.05
CA LYS A 53 -4.43 -0.75 -14.61
C LYS A 53 -4.47 -0.47 -13.10
N ALA A 54 -5.61 -0.07 -12.56
CA ALA A 54 -5.74 0.19 -11.12
C ALA A 54 -5.43 -1.06 -10.28
N ARG A 55 -5.93 -2.21 -10.70
CA ARG A 55 -5.69 -3.51 -10.05
C ARG A 55 -4.23 -3.96 -10.18
N GLN A 56 -3.60 -3.72 -11.33
CA GLN A 56 -2.17 -3.99 -11.50
C GLN A 56 -1.32 -3.16 -10.51
N LEU A 57 -1.64 -1.88 -10.33
CA LEU A 57 -0.92 -0.99 -9.41
C LEU A 57 -1.14 -1.36 -7.94
N LEU A 58 -2.33 -1.88 -7.62
CA LEU A 58 -2.58 -2.51 -6.32
C LEU A 58 -1.64 -3.71 -6.12
N THR A 59 -1.58 -4.66 -7.05
CA THR A 59 -0.70 -5.84 -6.94
C THR A 59 0.78 -5.46 -6.83
N LEU A 60 1.22 -4.43 -7.56
CA LEU A 60 2.58 -3.91 -7.45
C LEU A 60 2.87 -3.39 -6.02
N SER A 61 1.93 -2.63 -5.46
CA SER A 61 2.03 -2.09 -4.09
C SER A 61 2.07 -3.16 -3.02
N GLU A 62 1.26 -4.22 -3.16
CA GLU A 62 1.30 -5.38 -2.28
C GLU A 62 2.66 -6.08 -2.34
N GLY A 63 3.25 -6.24 -3.54
CA GLY A 63 4.59 -6.80 -3.67
C GLY A 63 5.70 -5.96 -3.01
N VAL A 64 5.53 -4.64 -2.92
CA VAL A 64 6.43 -3.75 -2.16
C VAL A 64 6.26 -3.96 -0.66
N LEU A 65 5.01 -4.06 -0.18
CA LEU A 65 4.69 -4.29 1.23
C LEU A 65 5.14 -5.67 1.71
N ASP A 66 5.02 -6.71 0.88
CA ASP A 66 5.57 -8.03 1.17
C ASP A 66 7.08 -7.98 1.38
N ALA A 67 7.80 -7.30 0.48
CA ALA A 67 9.25 -7.12 0.61
C ALA A 67 9.62 -6.32 1.87
N PHE A 68 8.83 -5.30 2.23
CA PHE A 68 8.98 -4.56 3.48
C PHE A 68 8.86 -5.49 4.69
N VAL A 69 7.79 -6.29 4.77
CA VAL A 69 7.55 -7.22 5.90
C VAL A 69 8.69 -8.23 6.02
N LEU A 70 9.17 -8.76 4.89
CA LEU A 70 10.29 -9.70 4.88
C LEU A 70 11.59 -9.06 5.38
N ILE A 71 11.90 -7.83 4.97
CA ILE A 71 13.07 -7.09 5.48
C ILE A 71 12.93 -6.83 6.98
N PHE A 72 11.74 -6.40 7.42
CA PHE A 72 11.49 -6.12 8.82
C PHE A 72 11.78 -7.35 9.68
N TRP A 73 11.22 -8.52 9.33
CA TRP A 73 11.47 -9.74 10.11
C TRP A 73 12.91 -10.24 10.00
N GLU A 74 13.52 -10.18 8.82
CA GLU A 74 14.93 -10.58 8.70
C GLU A 74 15.83 -9.70 9.58
N SER A 75 15.54 -8.40 9.70
CA SER A 75 16.28 -7.49 10.59
C SER A 75 16.13 -7.78 12.09
N LYS A 76 15.11 -8.56 12.49
CA LYS A 76 14.88 -8.98 13.88
C LYS A 76 15.65 -10.25 14.26
N ARG A 77 16.15 -11.00 13.27
CA ARG A 77 17.00 -12.17 13.53
C ARG A 77 18.34 -11.75 14.12
N PRO A 78 19.02 -12.62 14.89
CA PRO A 78 20.41 -12.41 15.28
C PRO A 78 21.27 -12.07 14.07
N GLU A 79 22.16 -11.09 14.18
CA GLU A 79 22.95 -10.55 13.06
C GLU A 79 23.69 -11.64 12.28
N ASN A 80 24.25 -12.63 12.98
CA ASN A 80 24.95 -13.76 12.38
C ASN A 80 24.05 -14.79 11.67
N LYS A 81 22.73 -14.65 11.77
CA LYS A 81 21.72 -15.49 11.08
C LYS A 81 21.01 -14.75 9.96
N GLN A 82 21.28 -13.46 9.77
CA GLN A 82 20.69 -12.68 8.69
C GLN A 82 21.33 -13.05 7.35
N SER A 83 20.51 -13.26 6.32
CA SER A 83 20.99 -13.49 4.96
C SER A 83 21.11 -12.17 4.21
N ALA A 84 22.35 -11.71 4.01
CA ALA A 84 22.64 -10.49 3.24
C ALA A 84 22.12 -10.58 1.79
N GLU A 85 22.25 -11.74 1.15
CA GLU A 85 21.76 -11.97 -0.22
C GLU A 85 20.23 -11.90 -0.29
N TRP A 86 19.53 -12.44 0.71
CA TRP A 86 18.08 -12.37 0.80
C TRP A 86 17.59 -10.94 1.04
N LEU A 87 18.23 -10.22 1.97
CA LEU A 87 17.97 -8.80 2.20
C LEU A 87 18.15 -8.01 0.90
N ALA A 88 19.27 -8.17 0.21
CA ALA A 88 19.53 -7.49 -1.05
C ALA A 88 18.45 -7.81 -2.11
N ARG A 89 17.94 -9.05 -2.16
CA ARG A 89 16.85 -9.43 -3.08
C ARG A 89 15.55 -8.69 -2.76
N GLN A 90 15.15 -8.62 -1.49
CA GLN A 90 13.96 -7.86 -1.10
C GLN A 90 14.16 -6.36 -1.33
N GLN A 91 15.39 -5.89 -1.13
CA GLN A 91 15.69 -4.48 -1.32
C GLN A 91 15.47 -4.02 -2.75
N ARG A 92 15.87 -4.84 -3.74
CA ARG A 92 15.62 -4.58 -5.16
C ARG A 92 14.14 -4.51 -5.53
N LYS A 93 13.27 -5.26 -4.83
CA LYS A 93 11.81 -5.20 -5.06
C LYS A 93 11.24 -3.86 -4.65
N ILE A 94 11.65 -3.37 -3.47
CA ILE A 94 11.24 -2.05 -2.97
C ILE A 94 11.77 -0.95 -3.88
N ASP A 95 13.03 -1.01 -4.28
CA ASP A 95 13.62 -0.01 -5.15
C ASP A 95 12.94 0.02 -6.52
N GLY A 96 12.63 -1.14 -7.09
CA GLY A 96 11.87 -1.25 -8.34
C GLY A 96 10.44 -0.73 -8.22
N GLY A 97 9.75 -1.01 -7.11
CA GLY A 97 8.41 -0.50 -6.84
C GLY A 97 8.38 1.03 -6.69
N LEU A 98 9.28 1.61 -5.90
CA LEU A 98 9.40 3.06 -5.75
C LEU A 98 9.74 3.74 -7.08
N ALA A 99 10.63 3.15 -7.88
CA ALA A 99 10.94 3.66 -9.22
C ALA A 99 9.72 3.62 -10.16
N ALA A 100 8.91 2.57 -10.09
CA ALA A 100 7.66 2.49 -10.85
C ALA A 100 6.64 3.55 -10.39
N PHE A 101 6.50 3.77 -9.08
CA PHE A 101 5.62 4.81 -8.53
C PHE A 101 6.06 6.22 -8.93
N GLU A 102 7.37 6.48 -8.89
CA GLU A 102 7.95 7.72 -9.40
C GLU A 102 7.59 7.91 -10.89
N SER A 103 7.80 6.88 -11.72
CA SER A 103 7.47 6.93 -13.14
C SER A 103 5.97 7.20 -13.40
N LEU A 104 5.08 6.63 -12.59
CA LEU A 104 3.64 6.90 -12.65
C LEU A 104 3.33 8.37 -12.30
N CYS A 105 3.94 8.92 -11.25
CA CYS A 105 3.81 10.34 -10.91
C CYS A 105 4.37 11.25 -12.02
N GLN A 106 5.46 10.83 -12.66
CA GLN A 106 6.08 11.53 -13.79
C GLN A 106 5.31 11.40 -15.10
N SER A 107 4.46 10.39 -15.28
CA SER A 107 3.72 10.18 -16.54
C SER A 107 2.23 10.48 -16.42
N ARG A 108 1.69 10.73 -15.21
CA ARG A 108 0.26 11.03 -15.01
C ARG A 108 -0.19 12.23 -15.84
N GLN A 109 -1.40 12.11 -16.40
CA GLN A 109 -2.06 13.12 -17.21
C GLN A 109 -3.52 13.30 -16.75
N PRO A 110 -4.04 14.54 -16.73
CA PRO A 110 -3.27 15.78 -16.89
C PRO A 110 -2.29 15.95 -15.72
N LYS A 111 -1.20 16.71 -15.92
CA LYS A 111 -0.22 16.95 -14.84
C LYS A 111 -0.79 17.70 -13.63
N SER A 112 -1.91 18.39 -13.83
CA SER A 112 -2.73 18.99 -12.77
C SER A 112 -3.47 17.97 -11.92
N SER A 113 -3.60 16.72 -12.38
CA SER A 113 -4.31 15.70 -11.65
C SER A 113 -3.64 15.38 -10.32
N GLU A 114 -4.50 15.20 -9.31
CA GLU A 114 -4.13 14.77 -7.97
C GLU A 114 -3.95 13.26 -7.88
N TYR A 115 -4.49 12.50 -8.84
CA TYR A 115 -4.57 11.05 -8.81
C TYR A 115 -3.70 10.39 -9.90
N ILE A 116 -3.43 9.11 -9.73
CA ILE A 116 -2.55 8.32 -10.60
C ILE A 116 -3.25 7.93 -11.90
N ILE A 117 -4.56 7.71 -11.86
CA ILE A 117 -5.36 7.29 -13.01
C ILE A 117 -6.38 8.39 -13.34
N ASN A 118 -6.01 9.23 -14.32
CA ASN A 118 -6.78 10.41 -14.72
C ASN A 118 -7.19 11.23 -13.48
N ASP A 119 -8.33 11.91 -13.51
CA ASP A 119 -8.85 12.70 -12.37
C ASP A 119 -9.73 11.89 -11.40
N THR A 120 -9.51 10.58 -11.30
CA THR A 120 -10.30 9.69 -10.43
C THR A 120 -9.46 9.14 -9.29
N TYR A 121 -9.97 9.27 -8.07
CA TYR A 121 -9.38 8.60 -6.90
C TYR A 121 -9.72 7.10 -6.93
N THR A 122 -8.72 6.25 -7.04
CA THR A 122 -8.91 4.80 -7.21
C THR A 122 -8.20 3.98 -6.14
N ILE A 123 -8.42 2.65 -6.19
CA ILE A 123 -7.63 1.69 -5.41
C ILE A 123 -6.11 1.81 -5.65
N ALA A 124 -5.68 2.31 -6.81
CA ALA A 124 -4.26 2.48 -7.10
C ALA A 124 -3.63 3.56 -6.22
N ASP A 125 -4.31 4.70 -6.07
CA ASP A 125 -3.85 5.80 -5.23
C ASP A 125 -3.74 5.36 -3.76
N ILE A 126 -4.76 4.64 -3.28
CA ILE A 126 -4.77 4.08 -1.93
C ILE A 126 -3.57 3.15 -1.74
N ALA A 127 -3.38 2.19 -2.65
CA ALA A 127 -2.34 1.18 -2.54
C ALA A 127 -0.93 1.78 -2.57
N ILE A 128 -0.66 2.70 -3.52
CA ILE A 128 0.63 3.35 -3.67
C ILE A 128 0.94 4.22 -2.45
N ALA A 129 -0.05 4.99 -1.95
CA ALA A 129 0.13 5.81 -0.77
C ALA A 129 0.34 4.95 0.49
N CYS A 130 -0.38 3.84 0.68
CA CYS A 130 -0.16 2.91 1.78
C CYS A 130 1.24 2.26 1.72
N ALA A 131 1.68 1.83 0.53
CA ALA A 131 3.02 1.28 0.36
C ALA A 131 4.09 2.33 0.69
N THR A 132 3.95 3.55 0.16
CA THR A 132 4.89 4.65 0.40
C THR A 132 4.93 5.05 1.88
N ALA A 133 3.77 5.15 2.53
CA ALA A 133 3.66 5.42 3.96
C ALA A 133 4.39 4.38 4.80
N GLN A 134 4.26 3.10 4.47
CA GLN A 134 4.93 2.03 5.20
C GLN A 134 6.46 2.09 5.04
N ILE A 135 6.95 2.41 3.84
CA ILE A 135 8.39 2.61 3.59
C ILE A 135 8.93 3.81 4.38
N ASP A 136 8.21 4.93 4.40
CA ASP A 136 8.60 6.15 5.14
C ASP A 136 8.57 5.89 6.65
N PHE A 137 7.45 5.35 7.16
CA PHE A 137 7.26 5.02 8.57
C PHE A 137 8.30 4.03 9.09
N GLY A 138 8.59 2.97 8.31
CA GLY A 138 9.57 1.97 8.72
C GLY A 138 11.03 2.41 8.58
N GLY A 139 11.30 3.56 7.96
CA GLY A 139 12.66 4.10 7.82
C GLY A 139 13.63 3.22 7.02
N ILE A 140 13.12 2.26 6.24
CA ILE A 140 13.97 1.24 5.58
C ILE A 140 14.65 1.74 4.31
N ARG A 141 14.29 2.94 3.83
CA ARG A 141 14.92 3.60 2.68
C ARG A 141 15.25 5.06 2.98
N PRO A 142 16.32 5.33 3.74
CA PRO A 142 16.82 6.69 3.89
C PRO A 142 17.12 7.32 2.52
N GLY A 143 16.76 8.59 2.34
CA GLY A 143 17.02 9.32 1.10
C GLY A 143 16.03 9.04 -0.04
N TRP A 144 14.92 8.34 0.21
CA TRP A 144 13.97 7.99 -0.86
C TRP A 144 13.28 9.22 -1.45
N LYS A 145 13.03 10.27 -0.64
CA LYS A 145 12.33 11.49 -1.09
C LYS A 145 13.16 12.27 -2.10
N GLU A 146 14.49 12.31 -1.91
CA GLU A 146 15.45 12.94 -2.81
C GLU A 146 15.60 12.13 -4.10
N LYS A 147 15.54 10.79 -3.99
CA LYS A 147 15.65 9.89 -5.14
C LYS A 147 14.38 9.86 -6.00
N TYR A 148 13.20 10.03 -5.40
CA TYR A 148 11.88 9.93 -6.04
C TYR A 148 11.03 11.17 -5.72
N PRO A 149 11.40 12.35 -6.29
CA PRO A 149 10.83 13.63 -5.89
C PRO A 149 9.37 13.83 -6.31
N GLU A 150 8.94 13.30 -7.46
CA GLU A 150 7.54 13.45 -7.88
C GLU A 150 6.60 12.56 -7.07
N LEU A 151 7.06 11.37 -6.69
CA LEU A 151 6.38 10.51 -5.73
C LEU A 151 6.28 11.19 -4.37
N ALA A 152 7.38 11.76 -3.86
CA ALA A 152 7.37 12.44 -2.57
C ALA A 152 6.36 13.60 -2.55
N LYS A 153 6.37 14.44 -3.59
CA LYS A 153 5.42 15.55 -3.75
C LYS A 153 3.97 15.08 -3.84
N TRP A 154 3.70 14.02 -4.59
CA TRP A 154 2.36 13.45 -4.69
C TRP A 154 1.91 12.86 -3.34
N TYR A 155 2.79 12.12 -2.68
CA TYR A 155 2.51 11.47 -1.40
C TYR A 155 2.19 12.48 -0.29
N THR A 156 2.90 13.60 -0.20
CA THR A 156 2.57 14.67 0.76
C THR A 156 1.12 15.16 0.63
N LYS A 157 0.60 15.29 -0.59
CA LYS A 157 -0.82 15.64 -0.80
C LYS A 157 -1.77 14.53 -0.35
N MET A 158 -1.38 13.28 -0.57
CA MET A 158 -2.18 12.13 -0.13
C MET A 158 -2.26 12.05 1.41
N GLU A 159 -1.17 12.36 2.11
CA GLU A 159 -1.12 12.43 3.58
C GLU A 159 -2.01 13.52 4.17
N GLU A 160 -2.32 14.57 3.41
CA GLU A 160 -3.20 15.65 3.88
C GLU A 160 -4.67 15.21 4.01
N ARG A 161 -5.07 14.11 3.36
CA ARG A 161 -6.45 13.62 3.37
C ARG A 161 -6.83 13.09 4.75
N ASP A 162 -8.02 13.47 5.23
CA ASP A 162 -8.53 13.04 6.53
C ASP A 162 -8.57 11.53 6.72
N THR A 163 -8.88 10.78 5.66
CA THR A 163 -8.88 9.31 5.70
C THR A 163 -7.48 8.77 6.00
N PHE A 164 -6.44 9.34 5.37
CA PHE A 164 -5.06 8.93 5.58
C PHE A 164 -4.55 9.32 6.97
N LYS A 165 -4.80 10.57 7.41
CA LYS A 165 -4.41 11.03 8.75
C LYS A 165 -4.96 10.16 9.86
N LYS A 166 -6.23 9.73 9.74
CA LYS A 166 -6.90 8.89 10.74
C LYS A 166 -6.41 7.44 10.77
N THR A 167 -5.73 6.98 9.71
CA THR A 167 -5.25 5.61 9.58
C THR A 167 -3.75 5.53 9.39
N TYR A 168 -3.01 6.59 9.72
CA TYR A 168 -1.56 6.59 9.60
C TYR A 168 -0.95 5.48 10.49
N PRO A 169 0.09 4.76 10.04
CA PRO A 169 0.70 3.71 10.83
C PRO A 169 1.15 4.20 12.21
N VAL A 170 0.84 3.42 13.24
CA VAL A 170 1.30 3.66 14.61
C VAL A 170 2.17 2.50 15.08
N MET A 171 3.15 2.80 15.93
CA MET A 171 3.96 1.75 16.55
C MET A 171 3.10 0.92 17.51
N PHE A 172 3.31 -0.39 17.49
CA PHE A 172 2.72 -1.30 18.45
C PHE A 172 3.75 -2.32 18.94
N GLU A 173 3.52 -2.82 20.15
CA GLU A 173 4.42 -3.76 20.81
C GLU A 173 4.19 -5.18 20.29
N ILE A 174 5.28 -5.84 19.89
CA ILE A 174 5.30 -7.27 19.55
C ILE A 174 5.91 -8.00 20.74
N LYS A 175 5.07 -8.68 21.52
CA LYS A 175 5.50 -9.33 22.77
C LYS A 175 6.20 -10.67 22.57
N ASP A 176 5.78 -11.40 21.53
CA ASP A 176 6.31 -12.72 21.24
C ASP A 176 7.49 -12.65 20.28
N SER A 177 8.53 -13.44 20.54
CA SER A 177 9.62 -13.65 19.59
C SER A 177 9.10 -14.46 18.40
N ILE A 178 9.25 -13.91 17.19
CA ILE A 178 8.77 -14.54 15.96
C ILE A 178 9.93 -15.20 15.19
N VAL A 179 11.13 -14.60 15.19
CA VAL A 179 12.32 -15.02 14.43
C VAL A 179 13.61 -14.80 15.20
#